data_AF-A0A2Z2MFB8-F1
#
_entry.id   AF-A0A2Z2MFB8-F1
#
_cell.length_a   1.000
_cell.length_b   1.000
_cell.length_c   1.000
_cell.angle_alpha   90.00
_cell.angle_beta   90.00
_cell.angle_gamma   90.00
#
_symmetry.space_group_name_H-M   'P 1'
#
loop_
_entity.id
_entity.type
_entity.pdbx_description
1 polymer ?
#
loop_
_entity_poly.entity_id
_entity_poly.type
_entity_poly.pdbx_seq_one_letter_code
_entity_poly.pdbx_strand_id
1 'polypeptide(L)'
;MSGGDTRKERPASFQGLELLPVHLYVLAHLRKAGVDYAKMMAKMSELPLSLIEDAIKDLMEAGLVERDSGSAIKRSKARFKKAFEVHKHHTYSRLSREGELFVRSIDEKWLKNYFDSLFPGGWKVVRALAEAKNFNELPKDLRGDKIREELLLHRFITPNGRKTTFFKLLVEFLSV
;
A
#
# COMPACT_ATOMS: atom_id res chain seq x y z
N MET A 1 24.30 -17.87 -30.28
CA MET A 1 24.55 -17.11 -29.04
C MET A 1 23.21 -16.55 -28.59
N SER A 2 22.47 -17.29 -27.77
CA SER A 2 21.15 -16.88 -27.29
C SER A 2 21.30 -16.32 -25.88
N GLY A 3 21.54 -15.01 -25.80
CA GLY A 3 21.48 -14.28 -24.53
C GLY A 3 20.03 -14.12 -24.13
N GLY A 4 19.50 -15.10 -23.38
CA GLY A 4 18.22 -14.95 -22.70
C GLY A 4 18.37 -13.87 -21.63
N ASP A 5 17.72 -12.72 -21.83
CA ASP A 5 17.61 -11.65 -20.85
C ASP A 5 16.75 -12.16 -19.68
N THR A 6 17.38 -12.87 -18.75
CA THR A 6 16.76 -13.20 -17.47
C THR A 6 16.82 -11.99 -16.55
N ARG A 7 16.06 -10.93 -16.89
CA ARG A 7 15.51 -10.07 -15.83
C ARG A 7 14.48 -10.92 -15.13
N LYS A 8 14.92 -11.68 -14.12
CA LYS A 8 14.02 -12.14 -13.07
C LYS A 8 13.32 -10.88 -12.57
N GLU A 9 12.05 -10.71 -12.92
CA GLU A 9 11.21 -9.67 -12.34
C GLU A 9 11.42 -9.76 -10.83
N ARG A 10 11.91 -8.67 -10.22
CA ARG A 10 11.96 -8.63 -8.76
C ARG A 10 10.50 -8.80 -8.32
N PRO A 11 10.21 -9.63 -7.30
CA PRO A 11 8.84 -9.95 -6.93
C PRO A 11 7.98 -8.72 -6.58
N ALA A 12 8.61 -7.55 -6.36
CA ALA A 12 7.98 -6.26 -6.08
C ALA A 12 7.86 -5.31 -7.29
N SER A 13 8.30 -5.67 -8.50
CA SER A 13 8.21 -4.79 -9.67
C SER A 13 6.98 -5.10 -10.55
N PHE A 14 6.14 -4.09 -10.83
CA PHE A 14 5.06 -4.19 -11.81
C PHE A 14 5.38 -3.30 -13.01
N GLN A 15 5.55 -3.89 -14.20
CA GLN A 15 5.90 -3.16 -15.43
C GLN A 15 7.10 -2.19 -15.26
N GLY A 16 8.09 -2.56 -14.44
CA GLY A 16 9.27 -1.74 -14.16
C GLY A 16 9.11 -0.73 -13.01
N LEU A 17 7.90 -0.54 -12.47
CA LEU A 17 7.67 0.21 -11.23
C LEU A 17 8.00 -0.65 -10.02
N GLU A 18 8.90 -0.18 -9.15
CA GLU A 18 9.12 -0.78 -7.84
C GLU A 18 7.99 -0.38 -6.88
N LEU A 19 7.22 -1.37 -6.42
CA LEU A 19 6.10 -1.12 -5.51
C LEU A 19 6.61 -0.87 -4.09
N LEU A 20 6.53 0.37 -3.63
CA LEU A 20 6.76 0.71 -2.23
C LEU A 20 5.51 0.38 -1.39
N PRO A 21 5.64 0.27 -0.05
CA PRO A 21 4.48 -0.03 0.80
C PRO A 21 3.34 1.00 0.67
N VAL A 22 3.66 2.26 0.35
CA VAL A 22 2.65 3.28 0.09
C VAL A 22 1.85 2.99 -1.19
N HIS A 23 2.46 2.41 -2.23
CA HIS A 23 1.75 1.96 -3.43
C HIS A 23 0.75 0.86 -3.09
N LEU A 24 1.17 -0.13 -2.29
CA LEU A 24 0.27 -1.19 -1.83
C LEU A 24 -0.88 -0.65 -0.98
N TYR A 25 -0.63 0.34 -0.12
CA TYR A 25 -1.69 1.00 0.64
C TYR A 25 -2.69 1.69 -0.27
N VAL A 26 -2.26 2.48 -1.26
CA VAL A 26 -3.17 3.16 -2.19
C VAL A 26 -4.02 2.14 -2.94
N LEU A 27 -3.42 1.07 -3.47
CA LEU A 27 -4.12 0.01 -4.17
C LEU A 27 -5.14 -0.72 -3.28
N ALA A 28 -4.74 -1.11 -2.07
CA ALA A 28 -5.60 -1.81 -1.12
C ALA A 28 -6.72 -0.90 -0.60
N HIS A 29 -6.44 0.38 -0.35
CA HIS A 29 -7.42 1.40 0.01
C HIS A 29 -8.45 1.56 -1.09
N LEU A 30 -8.02 1.77 -2.34
CA LEU A 30 -8.94 1.92 -3.47
C LEU A 30 -9.76 0.66 -3.73
N ARG A 31 -9.22 -0.55 -3.49
CA ARG A 31 -10.02 -1.79 -3.51
C ARG A 31 -11.16 -1.77 -2.49
N LYS A 32 -10.90 -1.26 -1.28
CA LYS A 32 -11.91 -1.19 -0.20
C LYS A 32 -12.90 -0.05 -0.42
N ALA A 33 -12.40 1.13 -0.78
CA ALA A 33 -13.15 2.37 -0.94
C ALA A 33 -13.91 2.44 -2.27
N GLY A 34 -13.43 1.77 -3.33
CA GLY A 34 -13.90 1.90 -4.71
C GLY A 34 -13.35 3.16 -5.40
N VAL A 35 -13.61 4.32 -4.82
CA VAL A 35 -13.17 5.64 -5.31
C VAL A 35 -12.85 6.54 -4.11
N ASP A 36 -11.72 7.24 -4.14
CA ASP A 36 -11.35 8.23 -3.12
C ASP A 36 -10.35 9.27 -3.66
N TYR A 37 -9.97 10.25 -2.85
CA TYR A 37 -9.02 11.31 -3.20
C TYR A 37 -7.82 11.35 -2.26
N ALA A 38 -6.68 11.85 -2.76
CA ALA A 38 -5.39 11.82 -2.06
C ALA A 38 -5.46 12.38 -0.63
N LYS A 39 -6.12 13.53 -0.45
CA LYS A 39 -6.27 14.17 0.87
C LYS A 39 -7.04 13.32 1.88
N MET A 40 -8.00 12.50 1.46
CA MET A 40 -8.66 11.57 2.39
C MET A 40 -7.74 10.41 2.76
N MET A 41 -7.07 9.81 1.77
CA MET A 41 -6.12 8.72 2.02
C MET A 41 -4.96 9.15 2.94
N ALA A 42 -4.43 10.35 2.74
CA ALA A 42 -3.40 10.95 3.59
C ALA A 42 -3.93 11.18 5.02
N LYS A 43 -5.15 11.72 5.15
CA LYS A 43 -5.79 11.91 6.46
C LYS A 43 -6.00 10.59 7.20
N MET A 44 -6.45 9.53 6.51
CA MET A 44 -6.70 8.22 7.13
C MET A 44 -5.40 7.53 7.56
N SER A 45 -4.37 7.57 6.73
CA SER A 45 -3.07 6.92 7.01
C SER A 45 -2.14 7.73 7.90
N GLU A 46 -2.44 9.02 8.11
CA GLU A 46 -1.53 10.00 8.72
C GLU A 46 -0.21 10.16 7.94
N LEU A 47 -0.21 9.82 6.64
CA LEU A 47 0.92 10.07 5.76
C LEU A 47 0.90 11.50 5.19
N PRO A 48 2.06 12.05 4.78
CA PRO A 48 2.12 13.30 4.04
C PRO A 48 1.28 13.23 2.76
N LEU A 49 0.56 14.31 2.46
CA LEU A 49 -0.27 14.39 1.25
C LEU A 49 0.57 14.17 -0.02
N SER A 50 1.73 14.83 -0.12
CA SER A 50 2.61 14.70 -1.29
C SER A 50 3.03 13.25 -1.53
N LEU A 51 3.33 12.49 -0.48
CA LEU A 51 3.70 11.08 -0.61
C LEU A 51 2.55 10.24 -1.20
N ILE A 52 1.30 10.54 -0.85
CA ILE A 52 0.14 9.87 -1.44
C ILE A 52 -0.09 10.33 -2.89
N GLU A 53 0.10 11.62 -3.19
CA GLU A 53 -0.04 12.15 -4.54
C GLU A 53 0.99 11.55 -5.50
N ASP A 54 2.25 11.45 -5.06
CA ASP A 54 3.34 10.80 -5.80
C ASP A 54 3.02 9.31 -6.01
N ALA A 55 2.59 8.60 -4.96
CA ALA A 55 2.18 7.20 -5.07
C ALA A 55 1.02 6.97 -6.04
N ILE A 56 0.02 7.87 -6.06
CA ILE A 56 -1.08 7.82 -7.03
C ILE A 56 -0.55 8.07 -8.45
N LYS A 57 0.35 9.03 -8.63
CA LYS A 57 0.95 9.36 -9.92
C LYS A 57 1.72 8.17 -10.48
N ASP A 58 2.61 7.56 -9.70
CA ASP A 58 3.39 6.38 -10.08
C ASP A 58 2.48 5.23 -10.51
N LEU A 59 1.42 4.98 -9.74
CA LEU A 59 0.42 3.95 -10.05
C LEU A 59 -0.44 4.27 -11.28
N MET A 60 -0.66 5.55 -11.59
CA MET A 60 -1.32 5.98 -12.81
C MET A 60 -0.42 5.76 -14.04
N GLU A 61 0.87 6.09 -13.92
CA GLU A 61 1.87 5.86 -14.98
C GLU A 61 2.06 4.36 -15.26
N ALA A 62 1.98 3.52 -14.22
CA ALA A 62 1.98 2.06 -14.35
C ALA A 62 0.62 1.45 -14.77
N GLY A 63 -0.40 2.27 -15.06
CA GLY A 63 -1.70 1.81 -15.53
C GLY A 63 -2.58 1.11 -14.48
N LEU A 64 -2.19 1.09 -13.20
CA LEU A 64 -2.93 0.42 -12.12
C LEU A 64 -4.04 1.30 -11.51
N VAL A 65 -3.89 2.61 -11.59
CA VAL A 65 -4.85 3.60 -11.08
C VAL A 65 -5.27 4.53 -12.21
N GLU A 66 -6.51 5.01 -12.16
CA GLU A 66 -7.01 6.01 -13.09
C GLU A 66 -7.90 7.05 -12.40
N ARG A 67 -8.10 8.20 -13.06
CA ARG A 67 -9.02 9.23 -12.56
C ARG A 67 -10.47 8.77 -12.72
N ASP A 68 -11.27 8.97 -11.69
CA ASP A 68 -12.71 8.77 -11.78
C ASP A 68 -13.36 9.95 -12.53
N SER A 69 -14.10 9.65 -13.60
CA SER A 69 -14.76 10.65 -14.45
C SER A 69 -16.12 11.11 -13.89
N GLY A 70 -16.64 12.22 -14.40
CA GLY A 70 -17.95 12.79 -13.99
C GLY A 70 -17.85 13.80 -12.86
N SER A 71 -18.91 14.60 -12.67
CA SER A 71 -18.94 15.75 -11.76
C SER A 71 -19.38 15.43 -10.33
N ALA A 72 -19.87 14.21 -10.08
CA ALA A 72 -20.38 13.79 -8.79
C ALA A 72 -20.01 12.34 -8.47
N ILE A 73 -20.01 12.01 -7.19
CA ILE A 73 -19.72 10.66 -6.69
C ILE A 73 -20.88 10.20 -5.83
N LYS A 74 -21.39 9.01 -6.13
CA LYS A 74 -22.42 8.32 -5.35
C LYS A 74 -21.80 7.33 -4.36
N ARG A 75 -22.49 7.06 -3.25
CA ARG A 75 -22.03 6.13 -2.20
C ARG A 75 -21.85 4.70 -2.71
N SER A 76 -22.64 4.31 -3.70
CA SER A 76 -22.48 3.01 -4.37
C SER A 76 -21.11 2.84 -5.04
N LYS A 77 -20.44 3.93 -5.41
CA LYS A 77 -19.09 3.91 -6.01
C LYS A 77 -17.98 4.21 -5.00
N ALA A 78 -18.20 5.14 -4.06
CA ALA A 78 -17.25 5.48 -3.00
C ALA A 78 -17.76 5.01 -1.65
N ARG A 79 -17.33 3.84 -1.19
CA ARG A 79 -17.88 3.14 -0.02
C ARG A 79 -17.57 3.80 1.31
N PHE A 80 -16.47 4.56 1.39
CA PHE A 80 -16.07 5.27 2.61
C PHE A 80 -16.78 6.62 2.80
N LYS A 81 -17.52 7.11 1.79
CA LYS A 81 -18.21 8.39 1.92
C LYS A 81 -19.45 8.27 2.81
N LYS A 82 -19.72 9.33 3.59
CA LYS A 82 -20.91 9.41 4.44
C LYS A 82 -22.17 9.88 3.72
N ALA A 83 -22.09 10.79 2.74
CA ALA A 83 -23.27 11.30 2.04
C ALA A 83 -23.74 10.38 0.91
N PHE A 84 -25.00 10.48 0.47
CA PHE A 84 -25.50 9.69 -0.66
C PHE A 84 -24.83 10.08 -1.97
N GLU A 85 -24.79 11.38 -2.29
CA GLU A 85 -24.16 11.97 -3.48
C GLU A 85 -23.41 13.26 -3.09
N VAL A 86 -22.26 13.53 -3.74
CA VAL A 86 -21.49 14.78 -3.56
C VAL A 86 -20.91 15.21 -4.90
N HIS A 87 -20.90 16.52 -5.17
CA HIS A 87 -20.15 17.07 -6.30
C HIS A 87 -18.65 17.03 -6.02
N LYS A 88 -17.85 16.81 -7.06
CA LYS A 88 -16.39 16.72 -6.95
C LYS A 88 -15.78 18.11 -6.89
N HIS A 89 -14.98 18.35 -5.85
CA HIS A 89 -14.08 19.50 -5.74
C HIS A 89 -12.60 19.09 -5.76
N HIS A 90 -12.33 17.79 -5.89
CA HIS A 90 -11.01 17.19 -5.89
C HIS A 90 -10.89 16.17 -7.03
N THR A 91 -9.64 15.84 -7.38
CA THR A 91 -9.36 14.70 -8.25
C THR A 91 -9.57 13.42 -7.45
N TYR A 92 -10.48 12.58 -7.93
CA TYR A 92 -10.71 11.26 -7.38
C TYR A 92 -10.06 10.21 -8.25
N SER A 93 -9.52 9.20 -7.59
CA SER A 93 -8.84 8.07 -8.21
C SER A 93 -9.59 6.78 -7.89
N ARG A 94 -9.48 5.82 -8.79
CA ARG A 94 -9.99 4.45 -8.65
C ARG A 94 -9.01 3.47 -9.25
N LEU A 95 -9.16 2.18 -8.93
CA LEU A 95 -8.42 1.15 -9.65
C LEU A 95 -8.83 1.16 -11.12
N SER A 96 -7.85 0.98 -12.01
CA SER A 96 -8.11 0.61 -13.39
C SER A 96 -8.57 -0.85 -13.47
N ARG A 97 -8.96 -1.32 -14.66
CA ARG A 97 -9.22 -2.75 -14.86
C ARG A 97 -8.00 -3.60 -14.54
N GLU A 98 -6.80 -3.17 -14.95
CA GLU A 98 -5.55 -3.87 -14.65
C GLU A 98 -5.23 -3.82 -13.17
N GLY A 99 -5.45 -2.67 -12.52
CA GLY A 99 -5.33 -2.51 -11.07
C GLY A 99 -6.24 -3.45 -10.28
N GLU A 100 -7.50 -3.61 -10.70
CA GLU A 100 -8.41 -4.57 -10.08
C GLU A 100 -7.91 -6.01 -10.19
N LEU A 101 -7.42 -6.41 -11.38
CA LEU A 101 -6.88 -7.75 -11.59
C LEU A 101 -5.62 -7.98 -10.76
N PHE A 102 -4.71 -7.00 -10.76
CA PHE A 102 -3.48 -7.06 -9.98
C PHE A 102 -3.78 -7.23 -8.50
N VAL A 103 -4.63 -6.37 -7.92
CA VAL A 103 -4.97 -6.44 -6.49
C VAL A 103 -5.70 -7.74 -6.12
N ARG A 104 -6.47 -8.34 -7.05
CA ARG A 104 -7.07 -9.67 -6.86
C ARG A 104 -6.04 -10.79 -6.85
N SER A 105 -4.93 -10.65 -7.56
CA SER A 105 -3.83 -11.62 -7.59
C SER A 105 -2.89 -11.54 -6.38
N ILE A 106 -2.97 -10.49 -5.55
CA ILE A 106 -2.19 -10.38 -4.32
C ILE A 106 -2.71 -11.42 -3.33
N ASP A 107 -1.94 -12.50 -3.17
CA ASP A 107 -2.15 -13.57 -2.19
C ASP A 107 -1.03 -13.60 -1.13
N GLU A 108 -1.11 -14.51 -0.16
CA GLU A 108 -0.09 -14.65 0.89
C GLU A 108 1.31 -14.92 0.30
N LYS A 109 1.39 -15.71 -0.78
CA LYS A 109 2.67 -16.04 -1.41
C LYS A 109 3.31 -14.79 -2.03
N TRP A 110 2.51 -13.98 -2.71
CA TRP A 110 2.94 -12.71 -3.28
C TRP A 110 3.39 -11.75 -2.17
N LEU A 111 2.59 -11.58 -1.12
CA LEU A 111 2.93 -10.73 0.03
C LEU A 111 4.20 -11.18 0.73
N LYS A 112 4.37 -12.49 0.91
CA LYS A 112 5.59 -13.04 1.49
C LYS A 112 6.81 -12.64 0.67
N ASN A 113 6.78 -12.89 -0.65
CA ASN A 113 7.88 -12.55 -1.54
C ASN A 113 8.15 -11.04 -1.57
N TYR A 114 7.08 -10.24 -1.55
CA TYR A 114 7.16 -8.79 -1.51
C TYR A 114 7.89 -8.30 -0.26
N PHE A 115 7.42 -8.65 0.94
CA PHE A 115 8.01 -8.17 2.18
C PHE A 115 9.41 -8.75 2.42
N ASP A 116 9.66 -10.01 2.05
CA ASP A 116 11.00 -10.59 2.11
C ASP A 116 11.99 -9.92 1.14
N SER A 117 11.50 -9.28 0.07
CA SER A 117 12.33 -8.48 -0.84
C SER A 117 12.65 -7.08 -0.33
N LEU A 118 11.82 -6.52 0.56
CA LEU A 118 12.11 -5.23 1.21
C LEU A 118 13.25 -5.39 2.21
N PHE A 119 13.17 -6.41 3.06
CA PHE A 119 14.22 -6.73 4.02
C PHE A 119 14.19 -8.21 4.44
N PRO A 120 15.33 -8.78 4.86
CA PRO A 120 15.42 -10.21 5.19
C PRO A 120 14.38 -10.66 6.22
N GLY A 121 13.56 -11.65 5.85
CA GLY A 121 12.50 -12.19 6.70
C GLY A 121 11.34 -11.21 6.93
N GLY A 122 11.17 -10.22 6.07
CA GLY A 122 10.18 -9.16 6.22
C GLY A 122 8.75 -9.67 6.39
N TRP A 123 8.37 -10.78 5.75
CA TRP A 123 7.04 -11.37 5.97
C TRP A 123 6.81 -11.79 7.43
N LYS A 124 7.80 -12.47 8.01
CA LYS A 124 7.72 -12.93 9.41
C LYS A 124 7.66 -11.73 10.36
N VAL A 125 8.43 -10.68 10.09
CA VAL A 125 8.44 -9.44 10.88
C VAL A 125 7.11 -8.71 10.79
N VAL A 126 6.56 -8.52 9.58
CA VAL A 126 5.30 -7.80 9.37
C VAL A 126 4.15 -8.51 10.06
N ARG A 127 4.02 -9.84 9.94
CA ARG A 127 3.01 -10.60 10.68
C ARG A 127 3.18 -10.51 12.18
N ALA A 128 4.41 -10.67 12.69
CA ALA A 128 4.66 -10.54 14.12
C ALA A 128 4.34 -9.13 14.63
N LEU A 129 4.62 -8.09 13.85
CA LEU A 129 4.31 -6.71 14.20
C LEU A 129 2.81 -6.41 14.12
N ALA A 130 2.07 -7.01 13.18
CA ALA A 130 0.62 -6.89 13.11
C ALA A 130 -0.04 -7.30 14.45
N GLU A 131 0.41 -8.42 15.01
CA GLU A 131 -0.08 -8.99 16.29
C GLU A 131 0.49 -8.29 17.54
N ALA A 132 1.76 -7.88 17.50
CA ALA A 132 2.41 -7.23 18.65
C ALA A 132 1.84 -5.83 18.92
N LYS A 133 1.87 -5.35 20.18
CA LYS A 133 1.45 -3.96 20.46
C LYS A 133 2.38 -2.93 19.83
N ASN A 134 3.69 -3.21 19.81
CA ASN A 134 4.75 -2.33 19.31
C ASN A 134 6.01 -3.15 18.99
N PHE A 135 6.99 -2.50 18.34
CA PHE A 135 8.26 -3.14 17.96
C PHE A 135 9.02 -3.77 19.13
N ASN A 136 8.97 -3.15 20.32
CA ASN A 136 9.71 -3.63 21.48
C ASN A 136 9.12 -4.93 22.06
N GLU A 137 7.92 -5.33 21.66
CA GLU A 137 7.29 -6.59 22.07
C GLU A 137 7.52 -7.73 21.08
N LEU A 138 8.23 -7.48 19.96
CA LEU A 138 8.58 -8.53 19.02
C LEU A 138 9.54 -9.56 19.65
N PRO A 139 9.58 -10.80 19.14
CA PRO A 139 10.60 -11.79 19.48
C PRO A 139 12.03 -11.24 19.32
N LYS A 140 12.98 -11.67 20.16
CA LYS A 140 14.38 -11.18 20.14
C LYS A 140 15.05 -11.37 18.76
N ASP A 141 14.75 -12.47 18.06
CA ASP A 141 15.26 -12.76 16.72
C ASP A 141 14.72 -11.80 15.64
N LEU A 142 13.64 -11.07 15.92
CA LEU A 142 12.99 -10.13 14.99
C LEU A 142 13.19 -8.65 15.38
N ARG A 143 13.96 -8.35 16.43
CA ARG A 143 14.20 -6.99 16.96
C ARG A 143 15.58 -6.43 16.64
N GLY A 144 16.22 -6.89 15.57
CA GLY A 144 17.53 -6.36 15.17
C GLY A 144 17.48 -4.89 14.72
N ASP A 145 18.57 -4.15 14.92
CA ASP A 145 18.65 -2.73 14.57
C ASP A 145 18.37 -2.45 13.08
N LYS A 146 18.91 -3.30 12.19
CA LYS A 146 18.62 -3.21 10.75
C LYS A 146 17.13 -3.34 10.44
N ILE A 147 16.43 -4.27 11.10
CA ILE A 147 14.98 -4.43 10.92
C ILE A 147 14.28 -3.16 11.39
N ARG A 148 14.70 -2.59 12.53
CA ARG A 148 14.13 -1.35 13.04
C ARG A 148 14.30 -0.19 12.05
N GLU A 149 15.47 -0.06 11.44
CA GLU A 149 15.76 0.95 10.42
C GLU A 149 14.84 0.82 9.21
N GLU A 150 14.65 -0.40 8.69
CA GLU A 150 13.74 -0.67 7.56
C GLU A 150 12.28 -0.37 7.90
N LEU A 151 11.83 -0.75 9.10
CA LEU A 151 10.48 -0.44 9.57
C LEU A 151 10.26 1.07 9.75
N LEU A 152 11.29 1.84 10.11
CA LEU A 152 11.23 3.30 10.16
C LEU A 152 11.22 3.92 8.77
N LEU A 153 12.09 3.44 7.87
CA LEU A 153 12.19 3.89 6.48
C LEU A 153 10.84 3.74 5.76
N HIS A 154 10.21 2.59 5.90
CA HIS A 154 8.89 2.30 5.34
C HIS A 154 7.72 2.82 6.18
N ARG A 155 7.99 3.57 7.27
CA ARG A 155 7.00 4.20 8.14
C ARG A 155 6.04 3.21 8.80
N PHE A 156 6.47 1.97 9.03
CA PHE A 156 5.66 0.96 9.73
C PHE A 156 5.58 1.24 11.23
N ILE A 157 6.66 1.81 11.78
CA ILE A 157 6.74 2.23 13.18
C ILE A 157 7.19 3.68 13.30
N THR A 158 6.88 4.29 14.44
CA THR A 158 7.45 5.59 14.86
C THR A 158 8.85 5.39 15.44
N PRO A 159 9.65 6.46 15.64
CA PRO A 159 10.95 6.36 16.32
C PRO A 159 10.87 5.68 17.71
N ASN A 160 9.74 5.81 18.40
CA ASN A 160 9.51 5.17 19.70
C ASN A 160 9.02 3.71 19.59
N GLY A 161 9.00 3.13 18.39
CA GLY A 161 8.61 1.74 18.13
C GLY A 161 7.10 1.49 18.07
N ARG A 162 6.25 2.52 18.17
CA ARG A 162 4.79 2.37 18.06
C ARG A 162 4.39 2.12 16.61
N LYS A 163 3.40 1.26 16.37
CA LYS A 163 2.81 1.05 15.03
C LYS A 163 2.15 2.33 14.54
N THR A 164 2.46 2.75 13.31
CA THR A 164 1.80 3.90 12.67
C THR A 164 0.36 3.55 12.27
N THR A 165 -0.48 4.56 12.07
CA THR A 165 -1.83 4.38 11.52
C THR A 165 -1.78 3.80 10.11
N PHE A 166 -0.84 4.29 9.29
CA PHE A 166 -0.51 3.72 7.98
C PHE A 166 -0.28 2.20 8.03
N PHE A 167 0.61 1.70 8.90
CA PHE A 167 0.88 0.28 8.99
C PHE A 167 -0.35 -0.54 9.34
N LYS A 168 -1.12 -0.08 10.34
CA LYS A 168 -2.34 -0.76 10.79
C LYS A 168 -3.36 -0.88 9.66
N LEU A 169 -3.60 0.21 8.91
CA LEU A 169 -4.50 0.18 7.76
C LEU A 169 -3.97 -0.69 6.62
N LEU A 170 -2.66 -0.65 6.36
CA LEU A 170 -2.04 -1.48 5.33
C LEU A 170 -2.27 -2.97 5.60
N VAL A 171 -1.96 -3.45 6.82
CA VAL A 171 -2.15 -4.87 7.16
C VAL A 171 -3.64 -5.25 7.20
N GLU A 172 -4.50 -4.38 7.73
CA GLU A 172 -5.96 -4.59 7.73
C GLU A 172 -6.51 -4.74 6.30
N PHE A 173 -6.08 -3.88 5.38
CA PHE A 173 -6.62 -3.89 4.01
C PHE A 173 -6.06 -5.03 3.17
N LEU A 174 -4.81 -5.43 3.42
CA LEU A 174 -4.20 -6.62 2.83
C LEU A 174 -4.65 -7.93 3.47
N SER A 175 -5.35 -7.87 4.62
CA SER A 175 -5.80 -9.06 5.38
C SER A 175 -4.62 -9.95 5.82
N VAL A 176 -3.56 -9.29 6.29
CA VAL A 176 -2.33 -9.91 6.84
C VAL A 176 -2.51 -10.26 8.31
#